data_AF-A0AB36QZU9-F1
#
_entry.id   AF-A0AB36QZU9-F1
#
_cell.length_a   1.000
_cell.length_b   1.000
_cell.length_c   1.000
_cell.angle_alpha   90.00
_cell.angle_beta   90.00
_cell.angle_gamma   90.00
#
_symmetry.space_group_name_H-M   'P 1'
#
loop_
_entity.id
_entity.type
_entity.pdbx_description
1 polymer ?
#
loop_
_entity_poly.entity_id
_entity_poly.type
_entity_poly.pdbx_seq_one_letter_code
_entity_poly.pdbx_strand_id
1 'polypeptide(L)' 'MTNADEFARLYLQAEGARARLDALLSQREAAQQGGGLSPKPSEIDKARDRLEAAERLLEAHGRMAVRV' A
#
# COMPACT_ATOMS: atom_id res chain seq x y z
N MET A 1 15.83 2.03 17.89
CA MET A 1 15.06 1.14 16.98
C MET A 1 16.03 0.20 16.33
N THR A 2 15.74 -1.10 16.40
CA THR A 2 16.54 -2.12 15.72
C THR A 2 16.13 -2.21 14.25
N ASN A 3 16.95 -2.84 13.40
CA ASN A 3 16.57 -3.12 12.01
C ASN A 3 15.29 -3.98 11.92
N ALA A 4 15.03 -4.82 12.93
CA ALA A 4 13.80 -5.60 13.01
C ALA A 4 12.57 -4.73 13.27
N ASP A 5 12.68 -3.71 14.13
CA ASP A 5 11.58 -2.76 14.41
C ASP A 5 11.26 -1.90 13.19
N GLU A 6 12.28 -1.44 12.46
CA GLU A 6 12.10 -0.65 11.23
C GLU A 6 11.49 -1.50 10.11
N PHE A 7 11.95 -2.75 9.93
CA PHE A 7 11.35 -3.67 8.98
C PHE A 7 9.87 -3.94 9.29
N ALA A 8 9.52 -4.20 10.55
CA ALA A 8 8.14 -4.43 10.97
C ALA A 8 7.25 -3.20 10.73
N ARG A 9 7.78 -1.99 10.97
CA ARG A 9 7.08 -0.73 10.68
C ARG A 9 6.83 -0.56 9.18
N LEU A 10 7.84 -0.77 8.35
CA LEU A 10 7.72 -0.66 6.89
C LEU A 10 6.76 -1.70 6.32
N TYR A 11 6.77 -2.91 6.89
CA TYR A 11 5.83 -3.97 6.53
C TYR A 11 4.38 -3.56 6.83
N LEU A 12 4.09 -3.08 8.04
CA LEU A 12 2.76 -2.59 8.41
C LEU A 12 2.32 -1.41 7.55
N GLN A 13 3.24 -0.54 7.15
CA GLN A 13 2.95 0.57 6.25
C GLN A 13 2.56 0.07 4.83
N ALA A 14 3.27 -0.91 4.29
CA ALA A 14 2.94 -1.51 2.99
C ALA A 14 1.59 -2.23 3.03
N GLU A 15 1.33 -3.02 4.08
CA GLU A 15 0.03 -3.69 4.31
C GLU A 15 -1.12 -2.68 4.40
N GLY A 16 -0.94 -1.59 5.17
CA GLY A 16 -1.96 -0.53 5.27
C GLY A 16 -2.22 0.18 3.95
N ALA A 17 -1.18 0.44 3.16
CA ALA A 17 -1.32 1.04 1.83
C ALA A 17 -2.05 0.09 0.85
N ARG A 18 -1.76 -1.21 0.92
CA ARG A 18 -2.41 -2.24 0.12
C ARG A 18 -3.89 -2.38 0.45
N ALA A 19 -4.22 -2.51 1.74
CA ALA A 19 -5.62 -2.57 2.19
C ALA A 19 -6.42 -1.34 1.74
N ARG A 20 -5.78 -0.15 1.71
CA ARG A 20 -6.42 1.07 1.21
C ARG A 20 -6.69 1.03 -0.28
N LEU A 21 -5.74 0.54 -1.08
CA LEU A 21 -5.92 0.37 -2.52
C LEU A 21 -7.04 -0.64 -2.82
N ASP A 22 -7.02 -1.80 -2.15
CA ASP A 22 -8.03 -2.84 -2.33
C ASP A 22 -9.44 -2.34 -1.98
N ALA A 23 -9.58 -1.57 -0.90
CA ALA A 23 -10.85 -0.95 -0.54
C ALA A 23 -11.37 0.02 -1.62
N LEU A 24 -10.49 0.82 -2.24
CA LEU A 24 -10.86 1.73 -3.32
C LEU A 24 -11.25 0.97 -4.60
N LEU A 25 -10.54 -0.11 -4.92
CA LEU A 25 -10.89 -0.96 -6.06
C LEU A 25 -12.24 -1.64 -5.85
N SER A 26 -12.49 -2.19 -4.66
CA SER A 26 -13.78 -2.79 -4.30
C SER A 26 -14.93 -1.77 -4.34
N GLN A 27 -14.71 -0.53 -3.88
CA GLN A 27 -15.71 0.54 -4.01
C GLN A 27 -16.01 0.91 -5.47
N ARG A 28 -14.98 0.95 -6.32
CA ARG A 28 -15.16 1.19 -7.75
C ARG A 28 -15.98 0.09 -8.42
N GLU A 29 -15.70 -1.17 -8.10
CA GLU A 29 -16.46 -2.31 -8.59
C GLU A 29 -17.93 -2.26 -8.14
N ALA A 30 -18.17 -1.95 -6.86
CA ALA A 30 -19.51 -1.78 -6.33
C ALA A 30 -20.26 -0.66 -7.06
N ALA A 31 -19.62 0.48 -7.32
CA ALA A 31 -20.22 1.59 -8.04
C ALA A 31 -20.56 1.23 -9.49
N GLN A 32 -19.76 0.40 -10.16
CA GLN A 32 -20.07 -0.12 -11.50
C GLN A 32 -21.27 -1.06 -11.52
N GLN A 33 -21.56 -1.73 -10.40
CA GLN A 33 -22.74 -2.58 -10.20
C GLN A 33 -23.98 -1.78 -9.76
N GLY A 34 -23.92 -0.44 -9.76
CA GLY A 34 -25.00 0.43 -9.30
C GLY A 34 -25.01 0.67 -7.78
N GLY A 35 -23.97 0.25 -7.06
CA GLY A 35 -23.82 0.44 -5.62
C GLY A 35 -22.95 1.64 -5.25
N GLY A 36 -23.57 2.72 -4.76
CA GLY A 36 -22.86 3.82 -4.09
C GLY A 36 -22.01 4.72 -5.00
N LEU A 37 -21.11 5.50 -4.38
CA LEU A 37 -20.26 6.47 -5.07
C LEU A 37 -18.94 5.84 -5.51
N SER A 38 -18.59 6.04 -6.79
CA SER A 38 -17.31 5.60 -7.33
C SER A 38 -16.17 6.51 -6.85
N PRO A 39 -15.05 5.96 -6.35
CA PRO A 39 -13.87 6.77 -6.04
C PRO A 39 -13.28 7.38 -7.30
N LYS A 40 -12.66 8.55 -7.18
CA LYS A 40 -12.04 9.23 -8.32
C LYS A 40 -10.80 8.45 -8.79
N PRO A 41 -10.50 8.40 -10.09
CA PRO A 41 -9.27 7.78 -10.60
C PRO A 41 -8.00 8.27 -9.87
N SER A 42 -7.92 9.58 -9.61
CA SER A 42 -6.79 10.17 -8.88
C SER A 42 -6.62 9.67 -7.44
N GLU A 43 -7.67 9.16 -6.81
CA GLU A 43 -7.57 8.58 -5.45
C GLU A 43 -6.97 7.17 -5.51
N ILE A 44 -7.31 6.40 -6.54
CA ILE A 44 -6.72 5.09 -6.81
C ILE A 44 -5.24 5.27 -7.18
N ASP A 45 -4.92 6.22 -8.06
CA ASP A 45 -3.53 6.50 -8.45
C ASP A 45 -2.67 6.87 -7.25
N LYS A 46 -3.16 7.77 -6.37
CA LYS A 46 -2.46 8.12 -5.12
C LYS A 46 -2.28 6.94 -4.18
N ALA A 47 -3.24 6.01 -4.11
CA ALA A 47 -3.12 4.82 -3.29
C ALA A 47 -2.08 3.84 -3.88
N ARG A 48 -2.03 3.71 -5.20
CA ARG A 48 -0.99 2.93 -5.91
C ARG A 48 0.39 3.50 -5.69
N ASP A 49 0.58 4.80 -5.88
CA ASP A 49 1.87 5.47 -5.67
C ASP A 49 2.39 5.28 -4.24
N ARG A 50 1.48 5.33 -3.26
CA ARG A 50 1.82 5.10 -1.84
C ARG A 50 2.20 3.66 -1.56
N LEU A 51 1.50 2.69 -2.14
CA LEU A 51 1.84 1.27 -2.01
C LEU A 51 3.21 1.00 -2.63
N GLU A 52 3.43 1.47 -3.85
CA GLU A 52 4.72 1.29 -4.55
C GLU A 52 5.88 1.92 -3.77
N ALA A 53 5.69 3.12 -3.23
CA ALA A 53 6.71 3.76 -2.39
C ALA A 53 7.00 2.94 -1.12
N ALA A 54 5.97 2.41 -0.44
CA ALA A 54 6.13 1.60 0.76
C ALA A 54 6.83 0.26 0.45
N GLU A 55 6.47 -0.40 -0.65
CA GLU A 55 7.10 -1.65 -1.09
C GLU A 55 8.57 -1.44 -1.45
N ARG A 56 8.90 -0.36 -2.20
CA ARG A 56 10.29 -0.02 -2.53
C ARG A 56 11.15 0.21 -1.28
N LEU A 57 10.59 0.86 -0.26
CA LEU A 57 11.28 1.06 1.02
C LEU A 57 11.50 -0.25 1.76
N LEU A 58 10.47 -1.11 1.82
CA LEU A 58 10.54 -2.42 2.45
C LEU A 58 11.59 -3.31 1.77
N GLU A 59 11.60 -3.36 0.44
CA GLU A 59 12.60 -4.11 -0.34
C GLU A 59 14.02 -3.58 -0.13
N ALA A 60 14.20 -2.26 -0.15
CA ALA A 60 15.51 -1.65 0.10
C ALA A 60 16.03 -2.04 1.49
N HIS A 61 15.17 -2.01 2.49
CA HIS A 61 15.52 -2.40 3.86
C HIS A 61 15.82 -3.91 3.97
N GLY A 62 15.03 -4.76 3.33
CA GLY A 62 15.27 -6.21 3.27
C GLY A 62 16.60 -6.56 2.60
N ARG A 63 16.95 -5.89 1.49
CA ARG A 63 18.24 -6.07 0.81
C ARG A 63 19.43 -5.61 1.68
N MET A 64 19.25 -4.58 2.49
CA MET A 64 20.28 -4.12 3.42
C MET A 64 20.46 -5.10 4.58
N ALA A 65 19.39 -5.65 5.12
CA ALA A 65 19.44 -6.63 6.21
C ALA A 65 20.12 -7.96 5.82
N VAL A 66 20.05 -8.35 4.55
CA VAL A 66 20.67 -9.59 4.01
C VAL A 66 22.18 -9.42 3.71
N ARG A 67 22.68 -8.18 3.60
CA ARG A 67 24.08 -7.87 3.28
C ARG A 67 24.99 -7.68 4.50
N VAL A 68 24.45 -7.76 5.71
CA VAL A 68 25.16 -7.63 6.99
C VAL A 68 25.40 -9.01 7.59
#